data_AF-A0A1A3C8C2-F1
#
_entry.id   AF-A0A1A3C8C2-F1
#
_cell.length_a   1.000
_cell.length_b   1.000
_cell.length_c   1.000
_cell.angle_alpha   90.00
_cell.angle_beta   90.00
_cell.angle_gamma   90.00
#
_symmetry.space_group_name_H-M   'P 1'
#
loop_
_entity.id
_entity.type
_entity.pdbx_description
1 polymer ?
#
loop_
_entity_poly.entity_id
_entity_poly.type
_entity_poly.pdbx_seq_one_letter_code
_entity_poly.pdbx_strand_id
1 'polypeptide(L)'
;MSFVIAVPEYVTAAASDLANVGSTISAANAAAAAPTSAVAAAGADEVSAAVSTLFGAHAQAYQAISAEAAAFHQRFVELLNAGAASYAGAEAANANPLQGLLNDINAPFEAFLGRPLIGDGADGTPNTGANGQNGGLLWGNGGNGGSGGAGQNGGRGGSGGFLFGNGGRGGNGGNAIGAGVAGFGGDGGNAVGLWGNGGAGGTGGVSINGVGGDGGFGGNGGLLIGNGGIGGAGGNGFVAGWGAAGGNGSSLIYGLGGAGGAGGSSLNFTNGLAGVGGDGGSGGALFNLIGTGADGGAGGAAIGAGNIGGQGGQGGSGSGLVFGLGGHGGHGGTALTPGGTGGPGGNGGDNGYVFSDGAGSIYAGGSFFGIGGAGGDGGMAQAGGHGGTGGLGGLGGLLFGLGGHGGNGYGAPGLAFGGTGGQGG
;
A
#
# COMPACT_ATOMS: atom_id res chain seq x y z
N MET A 1 22.75 27.98 5.64
CA MET A 1 22.12 28.37 4.36
C MET A 1 20.62 28.11 4.51
N SER A 2 19.75 29.08 4.24
CA SER A 2 18.30 28.85 4.25
C SER A 2 17.90 28.22 2.92
N PHE A 3 17.27 27.04 2.96
CA PHE A 3 16.67 26.44 1.77
C PHE A 3 15.39 27.21 1.43
N VAL A 4 15.28 27.64 0.18
CA VAL A 4 14.05 28.22 -0.37
C VAL A 4 13.34 27.10 -1.14
N ILE A 5 12.12 26.77 -0.73
CA ILE A 5 11.26 25.80 -1.42
C ILE A 5 10.20 26.60 -2.18
N ALA A 6 10.16 26.46 -3.50
CA ALA A 6 9.10 26.98 -4.35
C ALA A 6 8.44 25.79 -5.06
N VAL A 7 7.12 25.83 -5.21
CA VAL A 7 6.36 24.82 -5.94
C VAL A 7 5.73 25.51 -7.16
N PRO A 8 6.34 25.40 -8.35
CA PRO A 8 5.93 26.15 -9.55
C PRO A 8 4.45 25.95 -9.92
N GLU A 9 3.89 24.77 -9.64
CA GLU A 9 2.49 24.42 -9.92
C GLU A 9 1.51 25.24 -9.09
N TYR A 10 1.81 25.50 -7.81
CA TYR A 10 0.95 26.35 -6.98
C TYR A 10 1.06 27.83 -7.37
N VAL A 11 2.23 28.28 -7.81
CA VAL A 11 2.45 29.67 -8.24
C VAL A 11 1.72 29.97 -9.56
N THR A 12 1.75 29.03 -10.51
CA THR A 12 1.03 29.15 -11.78
C THR A 12 -0.49 29.09 -11.60
N ALA A 13 -0.99 28.22 -10.72
CA ALA A 13 -2.41 28.17 -10.36
C ALA A 13 -2.88 29.51 -9.76
N ALA A 14 -2.14 30.04 -8.78
CA ALA A 14 -2.44 31.33 -8.16
C ALA A 14 -2.40 32.49 -9.18
N ALA A 15 -1.46 32.47 -10.13
CA ALA A 15 -1.41 33.47 -11.21
C ALA A 15 -2.65 33.43 -12.11
N SER A 16 -3.17 32.22 -12.39
CA SER A 16 -4.42 32.05 -13.16
C SER A 16 -5.63 32.58 -12.39
N ASP A 17 -5.73 32.28 -11.09
CA ASP A 17 -6.80 32.80 -10.22
C ASP A 17 -6.76 34.33 -10.14
N LEU A 18 -5.57 34.91 -9.98
CA LEU A 18 -5.37 36.35 -9.98
C LEU A 18 -5.79 36.96 -11.32
N ALA A 19 -5.44 36.36 -12.46
CA ALA A 19 -5.89 36.82 -13.77
C ALA A 19 -7.43 36.85 -13.87
N ASN A 20 -8.10 35.82 -13.36
CA ASN A 20 -9.57 35.74 -13.32
C ASN A 20 -10.20 36.82 -12.42
N VAL A 21 -9.61 37.08 -11.25
CA VAL A 21 -10.02 38.18 -10.34
C VAL A 21 -9.87 39.53 -11.05
N GLY A 22 -8.72 39.77 -11.69
CA GLY A 22 -8.46 41.01 -12.43
C GLY A 22 -9.47 41.23 -13.58
N SER A 23 -9.81 40.16 -14.30
CA SER A 23 -10.84 40.20 -15.35
C SER A 23 -12.22 40.55 -14.79
N THR A 24 -12.62 39.92 -13.68
CA THR A 24 -13.93 40.14 -13.04
C THR A 24 -14.06 41.56 -12.49
N ILE A 25 -13.02 42.07 -11.83
CA ILE A 25 -12.99 43.46 -11.32
C ILE A 25 -13.05 44.46 -12.48
N SER A 26 -12.30 44.22 -13.55
CA SER A 26 -12.32 45.09 -14.73
C SER A 26 -13.70 45.12 -15.40
N ALA A 27 -14.36 43.97 -15.51
CA ALA A 27 -15.72 43.88 -16.03
C ALA A 27 -16.74 44.59 -15.13
N ALA A 28 -16.64 44.44 -13.81
CA ALA A 28 -17.50 45.13 -12.85
C ALA A 28 -17.31 46.66 -12.90
N ASN A 29 -16.06 47.14 -12.97
CA ASN A 29 -15.74 48.56 -13.09
C ASN A 29 -16.26 49.16 -14.39
N ALA A 30 -16.19 48.41 -15.50
CA ALA A 30 -16.76 48.82 -16.78
C ALA A 30 -18.30 48.90 -16.72
N ALA A 31 -18.96 47.91 -16.13
CA ALA A 31 -20.43 47.90 -15.98
C ALA A 31 -20.94 49.04 -15.08
N ALA A 32 -20.17 49.39 -14.04
CA ALA A 32 -20.51 50.46 -13.11
C ALA A 32 -20.23 51.87 -13.64
N ALA A 33 -19.48 52.03 -14.74
CA ALA A 33 -19.03 53.32 -15.23
C ALA A 33 -20.18 54.28 -15.55
N ALA A 34 -21.10 53.87 -16.44
CA ALA A 34 -22.23 54.69 -16.85
C ALA A 34 -23.22 55.04 -15.71
N PRO A 35 -23.69 54.09 -14.88
CA PRO A 35 -24.66 54.41 -13.83
C PRO A 35 -24.09 55.30 -12.71
N THR A 36 -22.77 55.29 -12.48
CA THR A 36 -22.13 56.12 -11.46
C THR A 36 -21.75 57.52 -11.97
N SER A 37 -21.45 57.66 -13.26
CA SER A 37 -21.11 58.97 -13.85
C SER A 37 -22.33 59.80 -14.25
N ALA A 38 -23.50 59.18 -14.42
CA ALA A 38 -24.72 59.81 -14.93
C ALA A 38 -25.82 59.96 -13.87
N VAL A 39 -25.47 60.22 -12.61
CA VAL A 39 -26.44 60.43 -11.53
C VAL A 39 -27.19 61.74 -11.76
N ALA A 40 -28.51 61.66 -11.96
CA ALA A 40 -29.35 62.83 -12.16
C ALA A 40 -29.50 63.65 -10.86
N ALA A 41 -29.62 64.98 -11.00
CA ALA A 41 -29.97 65.84 -9.88
C ALA A 41 -31.37 65.49 -9.35
N ALA A 42 -31.52 65.38 -8.03
CA ALA A 42 -32.79 64.99 -7.40
C ALA A 42 -33.89 66.06 -7.50
N GLY A 43 -33.49 67.33 -7.64
CA GLY A 43 -34.35 68.49 -7.85
C GLY A 43 -33.70 69.50 -8.80
N ALA A 44 -34.46 70.53 -9.17
CA ALA A 44 -33.99 71.62 -10.04
C ALA A 44 -33.16 72.69 -9.30
N ASP A 45 -32.88 72.47 -8.02
CA ASP A 45 -32.10 73.37 -7.18
C ASP A 45 -30.59 73.20 -7.38
N GLU A 46 -29.84 74.25 -7.07
CA GLU A 46 -28.39 74.31 -7.26
C GLU A 46 -27.64 73.31 -6.36
N VAL A 47 -28.20 72.93 -5.19
CA VAL A 47 -27.58 71.93 -4.30
C VAL A 47 -27.66 70.55 -4.93
N SER A 48 -28.81 70.17 -5.47
CA SER A 48 -29.00 68.92 -6.23
C SER A 48 -28.08 68.83 -7.46
N ALA A 49 -27.91 69.94 -8.20
CA ALA A 49 -27.00 70.00 -9.34
C ALA A 49 -25.51 69.88 -8.92
N ALA A 50 -25.12 70.54 -7.83
CA ALA A 50 -23.76 70.45 -7.28
C ALA A 50 -23.44 69.04 -6.78
N VAL A 51 -24.39 68.36 -6.12
CA VAL A 51 -24.24 66.98 -5.64
C VAL A 51 -24.10 66.00 -6.82
N SER A 52 -24.91 66.12 -7.87
CA SER A 52 -24.78 65.33 -9.11
C SER A 52 -23.40 65.49 -9.76
N THR A 53 -22.91 66.74 -9.84
CA THR A 53 -21.59 67.06 -10.39
C THR A 53 -20.45 66.44 -9.56
N LEU A 54 -20.57 66.49 -8.23
CA LEU A 54 -19.61 65.86 -7.31
C LEU A 54 -19.52 64.34 -7.54
N PHE A 55 -20.67 63.67 -7.66
CA PHE A 55 -20.70 62.23 -7.95
C PHE A 55 -20.09 61.90 -9.32
N GLY A 56 -20.37 62.71 -10.35
CA GLY A 56 -19.76 62.55 -11.68
C GLY A 56 -18.24 62.70 -11.65
N ALA A 57 -17.72 63.72 -10.96
CA ALA A 57 -16.28 63.92 -10.80
C ALA A 57 -15.61 62.79 -10.00
N HIS A 58 -16.26 62.31 -8.94
CA HIS A 58 -15.77 61.18 -8.14
C HIS A 58 -15.72 59.87 -8.96
N ALA A 59 -16.75 59.60 -9.77
CA ALA A 59 -16.79 58.44 -10.64
C ALA A 59 -15.65 58.45 -11.68
N GLN A 60 -15.35 59.61 -12.27
CA GLN A 60 -14.22 59.76 -13.20
C GLN A 60 -12.87 59.51 -12.52
N ALA A 61 -12.67 60.05 -11.31
CA ALA A 61 -11.46 59.80 -10.53
C ALA A 61 -11.31 58.31 -10.16
N TYR A 62 -12.41 57.66 -9.77
CA TYR A 62 -12.42 56.22 -9.50
C TYR A 62 -12.06 55.38 -10.73
N GLN A 63 -12.58 55.72 -11.91
CA GLN A 63 -12.25 55.01 -13.16
C GLN A 63 -10.77 55.15 -13.53
N ALA A 64 -10.18 56.33 -13.33
CA ALA A 64 -8.76 56.55 -13.58
C ALA A 64 -7.87 55.69 -12.66
N ILE A 65 -8.17 55.66 -11.35
CA ILE A 65 -7.44 54.83 -10.37
C ILE A 65 -7.66 53.33 -10.66
N SER A 66 -8.87 52.94 -11.07
CA SER A 66 -9.18 51.55 -11.43
C SER A 66 -8.38 51.05 -12.63
N ALA A 67 -8.12 51.91 -13.62
CA ALA A 67 -7.27 51.59 -14.76
C ALA A 67 -5.79 51.42 -14.35
N GLU A 68 -5.29 52.25 -13.44
CA GLU A 68 -3.93 52.13 -12.89
C GLU A 68 -3.78 50.85 -12.06
N ALA A 69 -4.78 50.51 -11.23
CA ALA A 69 -4.81 49.27 -10.47
C ALA A 69 -4.85 48.03 -11.37
N ALA A 70 -5.61 48.08 -12.48
CA ALA A 70 -5.64 47.00 -13.47
C ALA A 70 -4.27 46.77 -14.13
N ALA A 71 -3.56 47.85 -14.50
CA ALA A 71 -2.22 47.76 -15.08
C ALA A 71 -1.18 47.21 -14.08
N PHE A 72 -1.25 47.64 -12.81
CA PHE A 72 -0.42 47.08 -11.75
C PHE A 72 -0.68 45.58 -11.56
N HIS A 73 -1.96 45.19 -11.50
CA HIS A 73 -2.37 43.80 -11.33
C HIS A 73 -1.90 42.90 -12.48
N GLN A 74 -2.01 43.37 -13.72
CA GLN A 74 -1.48 42.67 -14.89
C GLN A 74 0.03 42.42 -14.76
N ARG A 75 0.80 43.45 -14.40
CA ARG A 75 2.25 43.31 -14.23
C ARG A 75 2.64 42.40 -13.07
N PHE A 76 1.83 42.39 -12.01
CA PHE A 76 2.01 41.46 -10.90
C PHE A 76 1.82 39.99 -11.34
N VAL A 77 0.75 39.71 -12.11
CA VAL A 77 0.50 38.36 -12.67
C VAL A 77 1.60 37.94 -13.66
N GLU A 78 2.08 38.86 -14.50
CA GLU A 78 3.20 38.60 -15.43
C GLU A 78 4.48 38.24 -14.67
N LEU A 79 4.83 39.00 -13.63
CA LEU A 79 6.01 38.73 -12.79
C LEU A 79 5.89 37.41 -12.04
N LEU A 80 4.68 37.05 -11.58
CA LEU A 80 4.42 35.79 -10.90
C LEU A 80 4.63 34.59 -11.84
N ASN A 81 4.13 34.68 -13.08
CA ASN A 81 4.36 33.66 -14.11
C ASN A 81 5.83 33.55 -14.52
N ALA A 82 6.53 34.69 -14.68
CA ALA A 82 7.95 34.71 -14.99
C ALA A 82 8.80 34.10 -13.85
N GLY A 83 8.42 34.36 -12.60
CA GLY A 83 9.03 33.74 -11.42
C GLY A 83 8.87 32.22 -11.43
N ALA A 84 7.65 31.72 -11.67
CA ALA A 84 7.39 30.28 -11.76
C ALA A 84 8.22 29.60 -12.85
N ALA A 85 8.32 30.22 -14.04
CA ALA A 85 9.13 29.72 -15.14
C ALA A 85 10.64 29.70 -14.80
N SER A 86 11.13 30.69 -14.03
CA SER A 86 12.52 30.73 -13.58
C SER A 86 12.82 29.61 -12.58
N TYR A 87 11.89 29.29 -11.66
CA TYR A 87 12.07 28.18 -10.72
C TYR A 87 12.02 26.82 -11.44
N ALA A 88 11.06 26.61 -12.34
CA ALA A 88 10.99 25.40 -13.15
C ALA A 88 12.24 25.23 -14.06
N GLY A 89 12.73 26.33 -14.64
CA GLY A 89 13.95 26.34 -15.44
C GLY A 89 15.20 26.00 -14.62
N ALA A 90 15.29 26.47 -13.37
CA ALA A 90 16.38 26.13 -12.48
C ALA A 90 16.37 24.64 -12.07
N GLU A 91 15.21 24.06 -11.83
CA GLU A 91 15.07 22.61 -11.57
C GLU A 91 15.53 21.78 -12.78
N ALA A 92 15.06 22.13 -13.98
CA ALA A 92 15.44 21.44 -15.21
C ALA A 92 16.96 21.55 -15.51
N ALA A 93 17.55 22.73 -15.30
CA ALA A 93 18.98 22.94 -15.51
C ALA A 93 19.86 22.16 -14.52
N ASN A 94 19.36 21.92 -13.29
CA ASN A 94 20.07 21.13 -12.30
C ASN A 94 19.92 19.62 -12.50
N ALA A 95 18.82 19.14 -13.11
CA ALA A 95 18.61 17.71 -13.38
C ALA A 95 19.39 17.19 -14.60
N ASN A 96 19.52 18.01 -15.65
CA ASN A 96 20.03 17.59 -16.95
C ASN A 96 21.49 17.09 -16.97
N PRO A 97 22.46 17.74 -16.27
CA PRO A 97 23.85 17.27 -16.21
C PRO A 97 24.00 15.94 -15.46
N LEU A 98 23.16 15.71 -14.44
CA LEU A 98 23.18 14.49 -13.64
C LEU A 98 22.63 13.30 -14.43
N GLN A 99 21.58 13.49 -15.23
CA GLN A 99 21.03 12.44 -16.08
C GLN A 99 22.02 11.99 -17.17
N GLY A 100 22.74 12.92 -17.80
CA GLY A 100 23.77 12.61 -18.78
C GLY A 100 24.90 11.76 -18.17
N LEU A 101 25.40 12.15 -17.00
CA LEU A 101 26.42 11.39 -16.28
C LEU A 101 25.93 9.99 -15.87
N LEU A 102 24.67 9.86 -15.42
CA LEU A 102 24.10 8.55 -15.09
C LEU A 102 24.02 7.64 -16.33
N ASN A 103 23.64 8.19 -17.48
CA ASN A 103 23.61 7.44 -18.73
C ASN A 103 25.02 6.97 -19.13
N ASP A 104 26.04 7.83 -19.00
CA ASP A 104 27.43 7.47 -19.30
C ASP A 104 27.96 6.38 -18.35
N ILE A 105 27.62 6.46 -17.05
CA ILE A 105 27.97 5.45 -16.05
C ILE A 105 27.26 4.12 -16.36
N ASN A 106 26.00 4.16 -16.76
CA ASN A 106 25.19 2.97 -17.00
C ASN A 106 25.47 2.31 -18.35
N ALA A 107 25.83 3.08 -19.39
CA ALA A 107 26.05 2.61 -20.75
C ALA A 107 26.92 1.34 -20.87
N PRO A 108 28.08 1.21 -20.20
CA PRO A 108 28.84 -0.04 -20.25
C PRO A 108 28.09 -1.22 -19.62
N PHE A 109 27.37 -1.01 -18.51
CA PHE A 109 26.64 -2.10 -17.83
C PHE A 109 25.39 -2.52 -18.60
N GLU A 110 24.66 -1.58 -19.19
CA GLU A 110 23.55 -1.91 -20.08
C GLU A 110 24.04 -2.67 -21.32
N ALA A 111 25.16 -2.25 -21.92
CA ALA A 111 25.72 -2.93 -23.08
C ALA A 111 26.23 -4.36 -22.76
N PHE A 112 26.85 -4.58 -21.61
CA PHE A 112 27.45 -5.88 -21.26
C PHE A 112 26.53 -6.82 -20.47
N LEU A 113 25.65 -6.28 -19.62
CA LEU A 113 24.84 -7.05 -18.66
C LEU A 113 23.33 -6.86 -18.88
N GLY A 114 22.92 -6.02 -19.83
CA GLY A 114 21.51 -5.73 -20.14
C GLY A 114 20.77 -5.00 -19.01
N ARG A 115 21.50 -4.44 -18.03
CA ARG A 115 20.95 -3.78 -16.84
C ARG A 115 21.83 -2.60 -16.43
N PRO A 116 21.24 -1.47 -16.01
CA PRO A 116 22.00 -0.33 -15.52
C PRO A 116 22.74 -0.68 -14.23
N LEU A 117 23.82 0.04 -13.94
CA LEU A 117 24.51 -0.06 -12.65
C LEU A 117 23.68 0.61 -11.54
N ILE A 118 23.12 1.78 -11.88
CA ILE A 118 22.38 2.67 -11.00
C ILE A 118 21.08 3.07 -11.71
N GLY A 119 19.94 2.85 -11.07
CA GLY A 119 18.65 3.31 -11.58
C GLY A 119 17.52 2.39 -11.17
N ASP A 120 16.32 2.92 -11.02
CA ASP A 120 15.15 2.11 -10.69
C ASP A 120 14.70 1.30 -11.92
N GLY A 121 14.12 0.13 -11.66
CA GLY A 121 13.53 -0.71 -12.69
C GLY A 121 12.25 -0.07 -13.22
N ALA A 122 12.03 -0.19 -14.52
CA ALA A 122 10.78 0.27 -15.13
C ALA A 122 9.58 -0.56 -14.65
N ASP A 123 8.48 0.12 -14.34
CA ASP A 123 7.22 -0.52 -13.99
C ASP A 123 6.62 -1.27 -15.19
N GLY A 124 5.94 -2.38 -14.90
CA GLY A 124 5.17 -3.13 -15.87
C GLY A 124 3.93 -2.37 -16.33
N THR A 125 3.60 -2.49 -17.61
CA THR A 125 2.45 -1.81 -18.20
C THR A 125 1.13 -2.25 -17.53
N PRO A 126 0.30 -1.30 -17.05
CA PRO A 126 -1.00 -1.64 -16.46
C PRO A 126 -1.93 -2.42 -17.40
N ASN A 127 -2.75 -3.30 -16.82
CA ASN A 127 -3.73 -4.16 -17.50
C ASN A 127 -3.15 -5.16 -18.52
N THR A 128 -1.84 -5.44 -18.43
CA THR A 128 -1.17 -6.42 -19.30
C THR A 128 -0.59 -7.60 -18.52
N GLY A 129 -0.51 -7.50 -17.19
CA GLY A 129 0.24 -8.46 -16.37
C GLY A 129 1.75 -8.41 -16.60
N ALA A 130 2.29 -7.37 -17.26
CA ALA A 130 3.72 -7.25 -17.50
C ALA A 130 4.48 -7.12 -16.17
N ASN A 131 5.59 -7.85 -16.07
CA ASN A 131 6.46 -7.76 -14.90
C ASN A 131 7.16 -6.39 -14.83
N GLY A 132 7.40 -5.92 -13.61
CA GLY A 132 8.34 -4.84 -13.38
C GLY A 132 9.77 -5.31 -13.64
N GLN A 133 10.59 -4.41 -14.17
CA GLN A 133 12.00 -4.68 -14.41
C GLN A 133 12.77 -4.61 -13.09
N ASN A 134 13.89 -5.33 -13.03
CA ASN A 134 14.78 -5.21 -11.88
C ASN A 134 15.43 -3.83 -11.85
N GLY A 135 15.71 -3.33 -10.64
CA GLY A 135 16.54 -2.15 -10.43
C GLY A 135 17.97 -2.38 -10.91
N GLY A 136 18.77 -1.32 -10.86
CA GLY A 136 20.18 -1.32 -11.22
C GLY A 136 20.98 -2.33 -10.40
N LEU A 137 22.10 -2.78 -10.94
CA LEU A 137 22.90 -3.85 -10.34
C LEU A 137 23.35 -3.52 -8.91
N LEU A 138 23.76 -2.27 -8.65
CA LEU A 138 24.19 -1.83 -7.33
C LEU A 138 23.12 -1.01 -6.61
N TRP A 139 22.51 -0.06 -7.33
CA TRP A 139 21.54 0.86 -6.76
C TRP A 139 20.29 0.92 -7.62
N GLY A 140 19.14 0.80 -6.98
CA GLY A 140 17.83 1.03 -7.61
C GLY A 140 16.76 0.10 -7.07
N ASN A 141 15.56 0.62 -6.93
CA ASN A 141 14.38 -0.17 -6.62
C ASN A 141 13.97 -1.01 -7.82
N GLY A 142 13.38 -2.17 -7.58
CA GLY A 142 12.68 -2.89 -8.64
C GLY A 142 11.40 -2.17 -9.05
N GLY A 143 11.07 -2.23 -10.34
CA GLY A 143 9.81 -1.70 -10.86
C GLY A 143 8.62 -2.51 -10.37
N ASN A 144 7.48 -1.86 -10.25
CA ASN A 144 6.22 -2.52 -9.90
C ASN A 144 5.72 -3.39 -11.06
N GLY A 145 5.09 -4.52 -10.74
CA GLY A 145 4.36 -5.31 -11.72
C GLY A 145 3.09 -4.61 -12.18
N GLY A 146 2.81 -4.66 -13.48
CA GLY A 146 1.58 -4.15 -14.07
C GLY A 146 0.37 -4.99 -13.64
N SER A 147 -0.78 -4.36 -13.45
CA SER A 147 -2.03 -5.09 -13.20
C SER A 147 -2.36 -6.03 -14.35
N GLY A 148 -3.03 -7.14 -14.06
CA GLY A 148 -3.57 -8.04 -15.08
C GLY A 148 -4.79 -7.44 -15.77
N GLY A 149 -4.91 -7.64 -17.09
CA GLY A 149 -6.17 -7.45 -17.80
C GLY A 149 -7.22 -8.48 -17.35
N ALA A 150 -8.45 -8.41 -17.88
CA ALA A 150 -9.52 -9.29 -17.43
C ALA A 150 -9.14 -10.79 -17.50
N GLY A 151 -9.23 -11.49 -16.36
CA GLY A 151 -8.84 -12.89 -16.17
C GLY A 151 -7.33 -13.17 -16.24
N GLN A 152 -6.49 -12.15 -16.42
CA GLN A 152 -5.03 -12.28 -16.51
C GLN A 152 -4.38 -12.00 -15.18
N ASN A 153 -3.25 -12.66 -14.92
CA ASN A 153 -2.48 -12.45 -13.70
C ASN A 153 -1.87 -11.06 -13.67
N GLY A 154 -1.64 -10.54 -12.47
CA GLY A 154 -0.76 -9.40 -12.27
C GLY A 154 0.70 -9.78 -12.52
N GLY A 155 1.47 -8.81 -13.01
CA GLY A 155 2.90 -8.99 -13.21
C GLY A 155 3.64 -9.03 -11.88
N ARG A 156 4.77 -9.73 -11.84
CA ARG A 156 5.66 -9.70 -10.67
C ARG A 156 6.36 -8.35 -10.54
N GLY A 157 6.64 -7.94 -9.31
CA GLY A 157 7.55 -6.84 -9.04
C GLY A 157 9.00 -7.23 -9.34
N GLY A 158 9.78 -6.26 -9.83
CA GLY A 158 11.20 -6.43 -10.07
C GLY A 158 12.00 -6.50 -8.77
N SER A 159 13.18 -7.14 -8.82
CA SER A 159 14.09 -7.15 -7.68
C SER A 159 14.85 -5.82 -7.56
N GLY A 160 15.18 -5.41 -6.33
CA GLY A 160 16.05 -4.26 -6.06
C GLY A 160 17.53 -4.52 -6.39
N GLY A 161 18.35 -3.48 -6.31
CA GLY A 161 19.80 -3.56 -6.48
C GLY A 161 20.56 -4.23 -5.33
N PHE A 162 21.81 -4.61 -5.58
CA PHE A 162 22.61 -5.39 -4.63
C PHE A 162 23.09 -4.60 -3.40
N LEU A 163 23.39 -3.31 -3.53
CA LEU A 163 23.73 -2.49 -2.36
C LEU A 163 22.45 -1.92 -1.78
N PHE A 164 21.75 -1.09 -2.54
CA PHE A 164 20.52 -0.45 -2.12
C PHE A 164 19.42 -0.65 -3.13
N GLY A 165 18.28 -1.17 -2.69
CA GLY A 165 17.10 -1.26 -3.53
C GLY A 165 15.99 -2.07 -2.88
N ASN A 166 14.80 -1.49 -2.84
CA ASN A 166 13.62 -2.24 -2.46
C ASN A 166 13.15 -3.10 -3.64
N GLY A 167 12.49 -4.22 -3.35
CA GLY A 167 11.73 -4.93 -4.37
C GLY A 167 10.49 -4.15 -4.80
N GLY A 168 10.15 -4.22 -6.07
CA GLY A 168 8.93 -3.62 -6.61
C GLY A 168 7.68 -4.36 -6.15
N ARG A 169 6.53 -3.70 -6.11
CA ARG A 169 5.26 -4.35 -5.75
C ARG A 169 4.80 -5.29 -6.86
N GLY A 170 4.14 -6.38 -6.51
CA GLY A 170 3.41 -7.20 -7.46
C GLY A 170 2.15 -6.50 -7.97
N GLY A 171 1.81 -6.72 -9.23
CA GLY A 171 0.61 -6.20 -9.85
C GLY A 171 -0.63 -6.97 -9.39
N ASN A 172 -1.79 -6.32 -9.34
CA ASN A 172 -3.03 -7.01 -9.00
C ASN A 172 -3.47 -7.94 -10.13
N GLY A 173 -4.07 -9.08 -9.78
CA GLY A 173 -4.74 -9.97 -10.70
C GLY A 173 -5.99 -9.33 -11.28
N GLY A 174 -6.25 -9.56 -12.57
CA GLY A 174 -7.40 -9.02 -13.24
C GLY A 174 -8.68 -9.82 -12.95
N ASN A 175 -9.78 -9.11 -12.77
CA ASN A 175 -11.08 -9.72 -12.50
C ASN A 175 -11.53 -10.64 -13.65
N ALA A 176 -12.22 -11.72 -13.32
CA ALA A 176 -12.74 -12.64 -14.33
C ALA A 176 -13.86 -11.99 -15.17
N ILE A 177 -14.01 -12.47 -16.41
CA ILE A 177 -15.21 -12.22 -17.23
C ILE A 177 -16.15 -13.43 -17.07
N GLY A 178 -17.36 -13.21 -16.55
CA GLY A 178 -18.35 -14.27 -16.36
C GLY A 178 -18.00 -15.26 -15.24
N ALA A 179 -18.21 -16.56 -15.46
CA ALA A 179 -17.92 -17.63 -14.48
C ALA A 179 -16.47 -18.16 -14.56
N GLY A 180 -15.55 -17.39 -15.15
CA GLY A 180 -14.15 -17.79 -15.34
C GLY A 180 -13.30 -17.69 -14.08
N VAL A 181 -12.05 -18.15 -14.19
CA VAL A 181 -11.01 -17.97 -13.17
C VAL A 181 -10.48 -16.54 -13.27
N ALA A 182 -10.43 -15.83 -12.16
CA ALA A 182 -9.79 -14.51 -12.10
C ALA A 182 -8.27 -14.66 -12.02
N GLY A 183 -7.56 -13.62 -12.44
CA GLY A 183 -6.11 -13.62 -12.42
C GLY A 183 -5.53 -13.65 -11.02
N PHE A 184 -4.40 -14.32 -10.86
CA PHE A 184 -3.62 -14.29 -9.63
C PHE A 184 -2.95 -12.92 -9.43
N GLY A 185 -2.75 -12.52 -8.18
CA GLY A 185 -1.85 -11.41 -7.84
C GLY A 185 -0.42 -11.75 -8.23
N GLY A 186 0.33 -10.76 -8.69
CA GLY A 186 1.75 -10.91 -8.97
C GLY A 186 2.58 -10.90 -7.69
N ASP A 187 3.66 -11.66 -7.65
CA ASP A 187 4.57 -11.67 -6.51
C ASP A 187 5.28 -10.32 -6.35
N GLY A 188 5.52 -9.90 -5.12
CA GLY A 188 6.41 -8.81 -4.79
C GLY A 188 7.86 -9.16 -5.13
N GLY A 189 8.61 -8.17 -5.61
CA GLY A 189 10.03 -8.32 -5.88
C GLY A 189 10.86 -8.45 -4.61
N ASN A 190 12.00 -9.13 -4.69
CA ASN A 190 12.92 -9.24 -3.55
C ASN A 190 13.85 -8.02 -3.48
N ALA A 191 14.21 -7.59 -2.27
CA ALA A 191 15.43 -6.83 -2.07
C ALA A 191 16.61 -7.82 -1.99
N VAL A 192 17.20 -8.18 -3.14
CA VAL A 192 18.27 -9.19 -3.22
C VAL A 192 19.63 -8.72 -2.66
N GLY A 193 19.69 -7.48 -2.20
CA GLY A 193 20.91 -6.79 -1.78
C GLY A 193 21.15 -6.72 -0.27
N LEU A 194 22.12 -5.90 0.12
CA LEU A 194 22.48 -5.64 1.52
C LEU A 194 21.39 -4.83 2.24
N TRP A 195 20.87 -3.78 1.59
CA TRP A 195 19.83 -2.91 2.14
C TRP A 195 18.61 -2.82 1.24
N GLY A 196 17.43 -3.06 1.81
CA GLY A 196 16.16 -2.86 1.12
C GLY A 196 15.06 -3.75 1.67
N ASN A 197 13.81 -3.33 1.48
CA ASN A 197 12.63 -4.09 1.84
C ASN A 197 12.11 -4.86 0.63
N GLY A 198 11.53 -6.03 0.87
CA GLY A 198 10.80 -6.76 -0.15
C GLY A 198 9.53 -6.02 -0.57
N GLY A 199 9.15 -6.19 -1.83
CA GLY A 199 7.92 -5.63 -2.38
C GLY A 199 6.69 -6.36 -1.87
N ALA A 200 5.57 -5.65 -1.73
CA ALA A 200 4.28 -6.27 -1.43
C ALA A 200 3.81 -7.14 -2.60
N GLY A 201 3.15 -8.26 -2.31
CA GLY A 201 2.44 -9.04 -3.30
C GLY A 201 1.14 -8.35 -3.77
N GLY A 202 0.75 -8.58 -5.02
CA GLY A 202 -0.48 -8.05 -5.59
C GLY A 202 -1.71 -8.81 -5.10
N THR A 203 -2.87 -8.17 -5.06
CA THR A 203 -4.12 -8.85 -4.71
C THR A 203 -4.61 -9.73 -5.86
N GLY A 204 -5.22 -10.87 -5.54
CA GLY A 204 -5.89 -11.70 -6.53
C GLY A 204 -7.16 -11.06 -7.09
N GLY A 205 -7.50 -11.38 -8.33
CA GLY A 205 -8.68 -10.85 -9.03
C GLY A 205 -9.99 -11.45 -8.51
N VAL A 206 -11.08 -10.70 -8.66
CA VAL A 206 -12.43 -11.13 -8.23
C VAL A 206 -13.14 -11.90 -9.34
N SER A 207 -13.88 -12.95 -8.98
CA SER A 207 -14.79 -13.68 -9.88
C SER A 207 -16.14 -13.97 -9.22
N ILE A 208 -17.21 -13.27 -9.60
CA ILE A 208 -18.53 -13.38 -8.94
C ILE A 208 -19.12 -14.80 -9.01
N ASN A 209 -18.98 -15.47 -10.16
CA ASN A 209 -19.56 -16.79 -10.41
C ASN A 209 -18.52 -17.88 -10.64
N GLY A 210 -17.24 -17.58 -10.46
CA GLY A 210 -16.13 -18.49 -10.72
C GLY A 210 -15.10 -18.46 -9.59
N VAL A 211 -13.86 -18.78 -9.92
CA VAL A 211 -12.77 -18.88 -8.94
C VAL A 211 -12.09 -17.52 -8.81
N GLY A 212 -12.03 -16.97 -7.59
CA GLY A 212 -11.22 -15.79 -7.30
C GLY A 212 -9.73 -16.13 -7.41
N GLY A 213 -8.91 -15.20 -7.87
CA GLY A 213 -7.47 -15.43 -7.97
C GLY A 213 -6.82 -15.39 -6.60
N ASP A 214 -5.80 -16.20 -6.36
CA ASP A 214 -4.97 -16.08 -5.15
C ASP A 214 -4.17 -14.77 -5.17
N GLY A 215 -3.78 -14.30 -3.99
CA GLY A 215 -2.82 -13.20 -3.85
C GLY A 215 -1.43 -13.60 -4.32
N GLY A 216 -0.57 -12.61 -4.58
CA GLY A 216 0.85 -12.82 -4.85
C GLY A 216 1.69 -12.83 -3.58
N PHE A 217 2.79 -13.57 -3.56
CA PHE A 217 3.66 -13.62 -2.38
C PHE A 217 4.34 -12.28 -2.12
N GLY A 218 4.61 -11.98 -0.85
CA GLY A 218 5.48 -10.87 -0.48
C GLY A 218 6.94 -11.17 -0.81
N GLY A 219 7.70 -10.17 -1.24
CA GLY A 219 9.12 -10.29 -1.51
C GLY A 219 9.95 -10.34 -0.23
N ASN A 220 11.13 -10.96 -0.27
CA ASN A 220 12.05 -10.98 0.87
C ASN A 220 12.81 -9.66 1.00
N GLY A 221 13.12 -9.28 2.24
CA GLY A 221 14.00 -8.16 2.58
C GLY A 221 15.49 -8.49 2.40
N GLY A 222 16.31 -7.43 2.38
CA GLY A 222 17.77 -7.48 2.19
C GLY A 222 18.55 -8.11 3.35
N LEU A 223 19.80 -8.43 3.08
CA LEU A 223 20.67 -9.28 3.91
C LEU A 223 21.13 -8.62 5.21
N LEU A 224 21.40 -7.31 5.23
CA LEU A 224 21.91 -6.61 6.42
C LEU A 224 20.80 -5.90 7.17
N ILE A 225 19.93 -5.20 6.43
CA ILE A 225 18.72 -4.56 6.94
C ILE A 225 17.65 -4.63 5.85
N GLY A 226 16.51 -5.22 6.18
CA GLY A 226 15.41 -5.35 5.25
C GLY A 226 14.23 -6.11 5.81
N ASN A 227 13.05 -5.54 5.64
CA ASN A 227 11.79 -6.19 5.98
C ASN A 227 11.26 -6.97 4.79
N GLY A 228 10.57 -8.06 5.05
CA GLY A 228 9.75 -8.73 4.05
C GLY A 228 8.57 -7.87 3.63
N GLY A 229 8.16 -8.01 2.38
CA GLY A 229 6.94 -7.42 1.86
C GLY A 229 5.71 -8.19 2.32
N ILE A 230 4.58 -7.50 2.46
CA ILE A 230 3.30 -8.15 2.79
C ILE A 230 2.83 -9.07 1.65
N GLY A 231 2.16 -10.17 2.00
CA GLY A 231 1.49 -11.03 1.05
C GLY A 231 0.23 -10.38 0.49
N GLY A 232 -0.12 -10.71 -0.75
CA GLY A 232 -1.33 -10.25 -1.41
C GLY A 232 -2.57 -10.95 -0.87
N ALA A 233 -3.68 -10.22 -0.77
CA ALA A 233 -4.96 -10.82 -0.42
C ALA A 233 -5.51 -11.66 -1.59
N GLY A 234 -6.22 -12.74 -1.26
CA GLY A 234 -6.98 -13.54 -2.21
C GLY A 234 -8.23 -12.80 -2.71
N GLY A 235 -8.58 -13.04 -3.97
CA GLY A 235 -9.75 -12.47 -4.62
C GLY A 235 -11.05 -13.18 -4.22
N ASN A 236 -12.14 -12.42 -4.16
CA ASN A 236 -13.44 -12.99 -3.82
C ASN A 236 -13.99 -13.86 -4.97
N GLY A 237 -14.75 -14.91 -4.65
CA GLY A 237 -15.48 -15.67 -5.67
C GLY A 237 -16.37 -16.80 -5.19
N PHE A 238 -16.83 -17.66 -6.09
CA PHE A 238 -17.53 -18.89 -5.72
C PHE A 238 -16.62 -19.81 -4.90
N VAL A 239 -15.45 -20.10 -5.47
CA VAL A 239 -14.28 -20.52 -4.71
C VAL A 239 -13.41 -19.29 -4.60
N ALA A 240 -13.24 -18.76 -3.40
CA ALA A 240 -12.43 -17.58 -3.21
C ALA A 240 -10.94 -17.95 -3.22
N GLY A 241 -10.13 -17.01 -3.70
CA GLY A 241 -8.68 -17.15 -3.76
C GLY A 241 -8.06 -17.07 -2.37
N TRP A 242 -6.90 -17.68 -2.24
CA TRP A 242 -6.15 -17.70 -0.98
C TRP A 242 -5.32 -16.43 -0.83
N GLY A 243 -5.14 -16.00 0.41
CA GLY A 243 -4.11 -15.04 0.75
C GLY A 243 -2.74 -15.67 0.60
N ALA A 244 -1.79 -14.90 0.09
CA ALA A 244 -0.41 -15.38 -0.07
C ALA A 244 0.44 -15.06 1.15
N ALA A 245 1.52 -15.83 1.33
CA ALA A 245 2.45 -15.58 2.43
C ALA A 245 3.17 -14.24 2.27
N GLY A 246 3.49 -13.61 3.39
CA GLY A 246 4.41 -12.48 3.42
C GLY A 246 5.86 -12.93 3.24
N GLY A 247 6.71 -12.03 2.77
CA GLY A 247 8.12 -12.29 2.57
C GLY A 247 8.90 -12.32 3.89
N ASN A 248 10.07 -12.93 3.89
CA ASN A 248 10.94 -12.96 5.07
C ASN A 248 11.76 -11.67 5.18
N GLY A 249 12.01 -11.20 6.40
CA GLY A 249 13.06 -10.23 6.68
C GLY A 249 14.41 -10.94 6.73
N SER A 250 15.13 -11.06 5.63
CA SER A 250 16.38 -11.87 5.54
C SER A 250 17.61 -11.24 6.23
N SER A 251 17.39 -10.36 7.19
CA SER A 251 18.40 -9.46 7.75
C SER A 251 19.28 -10.12 8.82
N LEU A 252 20.56 -9.70 8.87
CA LEU A 252 21.54 -10.15 9.86
C LEU A 252 21.49 -9.36 11.17
N ILE A 253 20.92 -8.14 11.17
CA ILE A 253 20.89 -7.26 12.35
C ILE A 253 19.46 -7.11 12.89
N TYR A 254 18.53 -6.80 12.01
CA TYR A 254 17.11 -6.58 12.32
C TYR A 254 16.26 -6.80 11.09
N GLY A 255 15.31 -7.73 11.15
CA GLY A 255 14.41 -8.06 10.06
C GLY A 255 13.01 -8.29 10.58
N LEU A 256 12.04 -7.60 9.97
CA LEU A 256 10.63 -7.94 10.12
C LEU A 256 10.21 -8.84 8.95
N GLY A 257 9.50 -9.91 9.25
CA GLY A 257 8.68 -10.56 8.22
C GLY A 257 7.63 -9.61 7.65
N GLY A 258 7.11 -9.93 6.47
CA GLY A 258 5.90 -9.31 5.95
C GLY A 258 4.67 -10.06 6.44
N ALA A 259 3.57 -9.36 6.73
CA ALA A 259 2.31 -10.01 7.11
C ALA A 259 1.76 -10.87 5.96
N GLY A 260 1.06 -11.95 6.30
CA GLY A 260 0.33 -12.76 5.34
C GLY A 260 -0.89 -12.04 4.77
N GLY A 261 -1.23 -12.33 3.52
CA GLY A 261 -2.42 -11.77 2.87
C GLY A 261 -3.71 -12.40 3.40
N ALA A 262 -4.80 -11.64 3.44
CA ALA A 262 -6.10 -12.20 3.81
C ALA A 262 -6.65 -13.15 2.73
N GLY A 263 -7.40 -14.17 3.14
CA GLY A 263 -8.15 -15.02 2.22
C GLY A 263 -9.36 -14.30 1.62
N GLY A 264 -9.71 -14.62 0.38
CA GLY A 264 -10.87 -14.05 -0.29
C GLY A 264 -12.19 -14.53 0.30
N SER A 265 -13.24 -13.72 0.19
CA SER A 265 -14.58 -14.08 0.67
C SER A 265 -15.38 -14.85 -0.40
N SER A 266 -16.18 -15.81 0.04
CA SER A 266 -17.10 -16.52 -0.86
C SER A 266 -18.32 -15.66 -1.20
N LEU A 267 -18.82 -15.74 -2.43
CA LEU A 267 -19.91 -14.91 -2.96
C LEU A 267 -21.19 -15.69 -3.30
N ASN A 268 -21.29 -16.97 -2.94
CA ASN A 268 -22.40 -17.84 -3.36
C ASN A 268 -23.16 -18.48 -2.19
N PHE A 269 -24.48 -18.25 -2.18
CA PHE A 269 -25.41 -18.65 -1.13
C PHE A 269 -25.67 -20.15 -0.95
N THR A 270 -25.12 -21.02 -1.80
CA THR A 270 -25.42 -22.46 -1.73
C THR A 270 -24.23 -23.29 -1.23
N ASN A 271 -23.02 -23.13 -1.77
CA ASN A 271 -21.85 -23.97 -1.40
C ASN A 271 -20.49 -23.26 -1.64
N GLY A 272 -20.41 -21.94 -1.44
CA GLY A 272 -19.18 -21.18 -1.69
C GLY A 272 -18.06 -21.48 -0.67
N LEU A 273 -16.83 -21.69 -1.15
CA LEU A 273 -15.67 -21.95 -0.31
C LEU A 273 -14.85 -20.66 -0.13
N ALA A 274 -14.59 -20.27 1.12
CA ALA A 274 -13.79 -19.09 1.41
C ALA A 274 -12.29 -19.38 1.35
N GLY A 275 -11.51 -18.34 1.07
CA GLY A 275 -10.06 -18.42 0.93
C GLY A 275 -9.37 -18.55 2.26
N VAL A 276 -8.26 -19.29 2.29
CA VAL A 276 -7.38 -19.37 3.46
C VAL A 276 -6.53 -18.11 3.54
N GLY A 277 -6.25 -17.62 4.74
CA GLY A 277 -5.29 -16.54 4.98
C GLY A 277 -3.85 -17.03 4.77
N GLY A 278 -3.00 -16.18 4.22
CA GLY A 278 -1.59 -16.50 3.98
C GLY A 278 -0.76 -16.44 5.26
N ASP A 279 0.35 -17.15 5.28
CA ASP A 279 1.25 -17.16 6.44
C ASP A 279 2.03 -15.85 6.56
N GLY A 280 2.34 -15.45 7.79
CA GLY A 280 3.28 -14.37 8.07
C GLY A 280 4.70 -14.78 7.73
N GLY A 281 5.48 -13.83 7.22
CA GLY A 281 6.90 -14.01 6.94
C GLY A 281 7.73 -14.11 8.22
N SER A 282 8.88 -14.78 8.14
CA SER A 282 9.81 -14.88 9.25
C SER A 282 10.69 -13.63 9.37
N GLY A 283 11.12 -13.30 10.59
CA GLY A 283 11.96 -12.12 10.87
C GLY A 283 13.46 -12.26 10.58
N GLY A 284 13.95 -13.45 10.23
CA GLY A 284 15.39 -13.63 10.07
C GLY A 284 15.79 -14.94 9.41
N ALA A 285 16.96 -14.92 8.77
CA ALA A 285 17.71 -16.11 8.38
C ALA A 285 19.10 -16.09 9.04
N LEU A 286 19.50 -17.24 9.60
CA LEU A 286 20.85 -17.57 10.09
C LEU A 286 21.33 -16.90 11.40
N PHE A 287 21.68 -15.60 11.38
CA PHE A 287 22.44 -14.96 12.48
C PHE A 287 21.81 -13.66 13.00
N ASN A 288 20.51 -13.46 12.76
CA ASN A 288 19.84 -12.22 13.11
C ASN A 288 19.90 -11.96 14.62
N LEU A 289 20.35 -10.80 15.07
CA LEU A 289 20.34 -10.43 16.49
C LEU A 289 18.91 -10.32 17.04
N ILE A 290 18.03 -9.69 16.26
CA ILE A 290 16.62 -9.44 16.58
C ILE A 290 15.75 -9.84 15.39
N GLY A 291 15.00 -10.92 15.53
CA GLY A 291 14.08 -11.38 14.49
C GLY A 291 12.62 -11.24 14.93
N THR A 292 11.80 -10.62 14.09
CA THR A 292 10.36 -10.50 14.35
C THR A 292 9.55 -11.13 13.22
N GLY A 293 8.86 -12.21 13.52
CA GLY A 293 7.88 -12.81 12.64
C GLY A 293 6.68 -11.89 12.50
N ALA A 294 6.04 -11.94 11.34
CA ALA A 294 4.86 -11.13 11.06
C ALA A 294 3.58 -11.92 11.24
N ASP A 295 2.47 -11.22 11.35
CA ASP A 295 1.17 -11.86 11.57
C ASP A 295 0.71 -12.64 10.32
N GLY A 296 0.00 -13.74 10.56
CA GLY A 296 -0.73 -14.46 9.54
C GLY A 296 -1.97 -13.68 9.07
N GLY A 297 -2.35 -13.87 7.82
CA GLY A 297 -3.52 -13.26 7.23
C GLY A 297 -4.82 -13.88 7.76
N ALA A 298 -5.88 -13.08 7.85
CA ALA A 298 -7.20 -13.61 8.23
C ALA A 298 -7.76 -14.53 7.13
N GLY A 299 -8.52 -15.55 7.53
CA GLY A 299 -9.32 -16.36 6.62
C GLY A 299 -10.52 -15.60 6.06
N GLY A 300 -10.93 -15.94 4.85
CA GLY A 300 -12.05 -15.30 4.17
C GLY A 300 -13.41 -15.63 4.78
N ALA A 301 -14.35 -14.69 4.68
CA ALA A 301 -15.73 -14.95 5.11
C ALA A 301 -16.48 -15.82 4.09
N ALA A 302 -17.44 -16.62 4.56
CA ALA A 302 -18.31 -17.43 3.72
C ALA A 302 -19.80 -17.09 3.90
N ILE A 303 -20.56 -16.99 2.81
CA ILE A 303 -22.03 -16.73 2.79
C ILE A 303 -22.77 -17.91 2.14
N GLY A 304 -23.89 -18.37 2.70
CA GLY A 304 -24.74 -19.47 2.20
C GLY A 304 -24.87 -20.72 3.08
N ALA A 305 -25.75 -21.66 2.72
CA ALA A 305 -26.07 -22.85 3.53
C ALA A 305 -24.93 -23.89 3.56
N GLY A 306 -24.45 -24.28 4.75
CA GLY A 306 -23.44 -25.35 4.90
C GLY A 306 -22.00 -24.97 4.51
N ASN A 307 -21.67 -23.67 4.48
CA ASN A 307 -20.35 -23.20 4.09
C ASN A 307 -19.30 -23.30 5.19
N ILE A 308 -18.03 -23.17 4.78
CA ILE A 308 -16.85 -23.20 5.65
C ILE A 308 -16.11 -21.87 5.48
N GLY A 309 -15.97 -21.13 6.58
CA GLY A 309 -15.11 -19.94 6.64
C GLY A 309 -13.64 -20.32 6.42
N GLY A 310 -12.87 -19.42 5.83
CA GLY A 310 -11.46 -19.65 5.53
C GLY A 310 -10.64 -19.85 6.79
N GLN A 311 -9.60 -20.67 6.74
CA GLN A 311 -8.66 -20.77 7.86
C GLN A 311 -7.83 -19.50 7.95
N GLY A 312 -7.48 -19.07 9.17
CA GLY A 312 -6.46 -18.04 9.37
C GLY A 312 -5.07 -18.58 9.05
N GLY A 313 -4.20 -17.72 8.51
CA GLY A 313 -2.81 -18.04 8.21
C GLY A 313 -1.96 -18.14 9.46
N GLN A 314 -0.84 -18.87 9.39
CA GLN A 314 0.08 -19.02 10.51
C GLN A 314 0.85 -17.72 10.76
N GLY A 315 1.18 -17.44 12.01
CA GLY A 315 2.14 -16.39 12.35
C GLY A 315 3.55 -16.77 11.92
N GLY A 316 4.31 -15.80 11.44
CA GLY A 316 5.70 -15.97 11.03
C GLY A 316 6.62 -16.17 12.23
N SER A 317 7.75 -16.84 12.00
CA SER A 317 8.70 -17.11 13.08
C SER A 317 9.55 -15.88 13.42
N GLY A 318 9.79 -15.68 14.73
CA GLY A 318 10.69 -14.65 15.24
C GLY A 318 12.12 -14.86 14.78
N SER A 319 12.68 -16.05 15.02
CA SER A 319 13.98 -16.47 14.48
C SER A 319 15.11 -15.45 14.70
N GLY A 320 15.22 -14.88 15.90
CA GLY A 320 16.42 -14.13 16.31
C GLY A 320 17.38 -14.98 17.13
N LEU A 321 18.63 -14.55 17.27
CA LEU A 321 19.64 -15.20 18.09
C LEU A 321 19.56 -14.71 19.55
N VAL A 322 19.40 -13.40 19.76
CA VAL A 322 19.27 -12.82 21.11
C VAL A 322 17.81 -12.52 21.45
N PHE A 323 17.12 -11.77 20.58
CA PHE A 323 15.70 -11.46 20.76
C PHE A 323 14.88 -12.02 19.61
N GLY A 324 13.77 -12.68 19.90
CA GLY A 324 12.82 -13.02 18.85
C GLY A 324 11.36 -12.93 19.27
N LEU A 325 10.56 -12.48 18.33
CA LEU A 325 9.13 -12.21 18.51
C LEU A 325 8.39 -12.98 17.43
N GLY A 326 7.62 -14.00 17.81
CA GLY A 326 6.74 -14.71 16.90
C GLY A 326 5.56 -13.83 16.47
N GLY A 327 5.16 -13.92 15.21
CA GLY A 327 3.98 -13.22 14.69
C GLY A 327 2.69 -13.87 15.16
N HIS A 328 1.60 -13.12 15.24
CA HIS A 328 0.31 -13.67 15.62
C HIS A 328 -0.30 -14.53 14.50
N GLY A 329 -1.04 -15.58 14.88
CA GLY A 329 -1.86 -16.34 13.95
C GLY A 329 -3.03 -15.49 13.45
N GLY A 330 -3.39 -15.66 12.19
CA GLY A 330 -4.53 -14.99 11.57
C GLY A 330 -5.86 -15.50 12.12
N HIS A 331 -6.87 -14.65 12.16
CA HIS A 331 -8.21 -15.05 12.57
C HIS A 331 -8.87 -15.95 11.52
N GLY A 332 -9.67 -16.91 11.97
CA GLY A 332 -10.52 -17.72 11.12
C GLY A 332 -11.68 -16.91 10.52
N GLY A 333 -12.06 -17.25 9.30
CA GLY A 333 -13.13 -16.60 8.56
C GLY A 333 -14.52 -16.90 9.12
N THR A 334 -15.41 -15.92 9.07
CA THR A 334 -16.78 -16.06 9.59
C THR A 334 -17.69 -16.82 8.63
N ALA A 335 -18.62 -17.60 9.17
CA ALA A 335 -19.75 -18.18 8.44
C ALA A 335 -21.01 -17.34 8.69
N LEU A 336 -21.48 -16.67 7.65
CA LEU A 336 -22.51 -15.62 7.73
C LEU A 336 -23.95 -16.12 7.55
N THR A 337 -24.20 -17.44 7.57
CA THR A 337 -25.52 -18.02 7.26
C THR A 337 -25.83 -19.21 8.17
N PRO A 338 -27.11 -19.48 8.50
CA PRO A 338 -27.48 -20.58 9.39
C PRO A 338 -26.94 -21.93 8.92
N GLY A 339 -26.41 -22.73 9.84
CA GLY A 339 -25.83 -24.04 9.55
C GLY A 339 -24.41 -24.04 8.98
N GLY A 340 -23.77 -22.87 8.82
CA GLY A 340 -22.37 -22.77 8.37
C GLY A 340 -21.34 -23.07 9.48
N THR A 341 -20.09 -23.28 9.08
CA THR A 341 -18.95 -23.53 9.97
C THR A 341 -17.92 -22.41 9.88
N GLY A 342 -17.57 -21.80 11.02
CA GLY A 342 -16.50 -20.81 11.09
C GLY A 342 -15.14 -21.46 10.83
N GLY A 343 -14.24 -20.74 10.17
CA GLY A 343 -12.88 -21.23 9.91
C GLY A 343 -12.05 -21.30 11.19
N PRO A 344 -11.10 -22.24 11.31
CA PRO A 344 -10.13 -22.23 12.41
C PRO A 344 -9.20 -21.01 12.32
N GLY A 345 -8.74 -20.51 13.46
CA GLY A 345 -7.66 -19.53 13.53
C GLY A 345 -6.30 -20.18 13.25
N GLY A 346 -5.35 -19.38 12.76
CA GLY A 346 -3.96 -19.80 12.57
C GLY A 346 -3.21 -19.87 13.89
N ASN A 347 -2.16 -20.69 13.97
CA ASN A 347 -1.30 -20.71 15.14
C ASN A 347 -0.37 -19.48 15.15
N GLY A 348 0.01 -19.07 16.34
CA GLY A 348 1.06 -18.09 16.53
C GLY A 348 2.41 -18.63 16.09
N GLY A 349 3.26 -17.74 15.59
CA GLY A 349 4.60 -18.07 15.15
C GLY A 349 5.51 -18.38 16.32
N ASP A 350 6.39 -19.35 16.11
CA ASP A 350 7.41 -19.71 17.08
C ASP A 350 8.57 -18.72 17.08
N ASN A 351 9.29 -18.70 18.19
CA ASN A 351 10.55 -18.01 18.34
C ASN A 351 11.79 -18.91 18.06
N GLY A 352 11.59 -20.06 17.42
CA GLY A 352 12.58 -21.14 17.25
C GLY A 352 13.29 -21.21 15.89
N TYR A 353 14.60 -21.46 15.91
CA TYR A 353 15.38 -22.07 14.83
C TYR A 353 15.46 -23.59 15.02
N VAL A 354 15.27 -24.35 13.94
CA VAL A 354 15.55 -25.79 13.92
C VAL A 354 16.97 -26.00 13.37
N PHE A 355 17.93 -26.35 14.23
CA PHE A 355 19.25 -26.82 13.78
C PHE A 355 19.26 -28.35 13.78
N SER A 356 19.53 -28.94 12.61
CA SER A 356 19.86 -30.35 12.46
C SER A 356 21.37 -30.48 12.39
N ASP A 357 21.98 -31.23 13.32
CA ASP A 357 23.42 -31.48 13.31
C ASP A 357 23.86 -32.56 12.30
N GLY A 358 22.93 -33.04 11.47
CA GLY A 358 23.18 -34.13 10.52
C GLY A 358 23.35 -35.51 11.16
N ALA A 359 23.35 -35.62 12.50
CA ALA A 359 23.39 -36.87 13.25
C ALA A 359 21.99 -37.33 13.73
N GLY A 360 20.93 -36.59 13.36
CA GLY A 360 19.54 -36.90 13.72
C GLY A 360 19.08 -36.29 15.03
N SER A 361 19.92 -35.49 15.70
CA SER A 361 19.50 -34.66 16.82
C SER A 361 18.97 -33.32 16.32
N ILE A 362 17.67 -33.10 16.54
CA ILE A 362 17.05 -31.79 16.34
C ILE A 362 17.30 -30.98 17.61
N TYR A 363 18.18 -29.98 17.53
CA TYR A 363 18.26 -28.95 18.56
C TYR A 363 17.28 -27.85 18.17
N ALA A 364 16.13 -27.81 18.83
CA ALA A 364 15.24 -26.67 18.78
C ALA A 364 15.94 -25.51 19.51
N GLY A 365 16.57 -24.62 18.77
CA GLY A 365 17.25 -23.45 19.30
C GLY A 365 16.34 -22.22 19.18
N GLY A 366 15.71 -21.79 20.27
CA GLY A 366 15.03 -20.48 20.32
C GLY A 366 16.00 -19.33 20.53
N SER A 367 15.57 -18.11 20.24
CA SER A 367 16.30 -16.93 20.72
C SER A 367 16.47 -16.97 22.24
N PHE A 368 17.55 -16.36 22.77
CA PHE A 368 17.77 -16.34 24.23
C PHE A 368 16.59 -15.72 24.99
N PHE A 369 16.07 -14.62 24.47
CA PHE A 369 14.89 -13.91 24.96
C PHE A 369 13.82 -13.91 23.88
N GLY A 370 12.62 -14.39 24.17
CA GLY A 370 11.56 -14.08 23.23
C GLY A 370 10.17 -14.57 23.55
N ILE A 371 9.26 -14.06 22.73
CA ILE A 371 7.83 -14.15 22.93
C ILE A 371 7.25 -14.90 21.74
N GLY A 372 6.52 -15.98 22.02
CA GLY A 372 5.75 -16.69 21.01
C GLY A 372 4.55 -15.87 20.58
N GLY A 373 4.19 -15.96 19.30
CA GLY A 373 3.01 -15.29 18.77
C GLY A 373 1.73 -15.83 19.39
N ALA A 374 0.70 -15.00 19.55
CA ALA A 374 -0.61 -15.50 19.95
C ALA A 374 -1.26 -16.31 18.83
N GLY A 375 -2.04 -17.33 19.17
CA GLY A 375 -2.92 -18.00 18.23
C GLY A 375 -4.07 -17.09 17.79
N GLY A 376 -4.45 -17.19 16.53
CA GLY A 376 -5.60 -16.48 15.99
C GLY A 376 -6.90 -17.07 16.51
N ASP A 377 -7.89 -16.22 16.76
CA ASP A 377 -9.23 -16.71 17.11
C ASP A 377 -9.87 -17.46 15.94
N GLY A 378 -10.76 -18.40 16.26
CA GLY A 378 -11.62 -19.04 15.27
C GLY A 378 -12.62 -18.06 14.64
N GLY A 379 -13.31 -18.51 13.60
CA GLY A 379 -14.38 -17.77 12.94
C GLY A 379 -15.72 -17.94 13.65
N MET A 380 -16.53 -16.89 13.68
CA MET A 380 -17.90 -16.98 14.19
C MET A 380 -18.80 -17.74 13.21
N ALA A 381 -19.89 -18.33 13.72
CA ALA A 381 -20.95 -18.92 12.91
C ALA A 381 -22.33 -18.45 13.38
N GLN A 382 -23.29 -18.35 12.44
CA GLN A 382 -24.68 -18.04 12.75
C GLN A 382 -25.46 -19.24 13.36
N ALA A 383 -26.70 -18.98 13.80
CA ALA A 383 -27.56 -19.95 14.47
C ALA A 383 -27.66 -21.29 13.70
N GLY A 384 -27.54 -22.40 14.43
CA GLY A 384 -27.55 -23.74 13.84
C GLY A 384 -26.22 -24.19 13.21
N GLY A 385 -25.19 -23.34 13.20
CA GLY A 385 -23.85 -23.65 12.70
C GLY A 385 -22.84 -24.07 13.78
N HIS A 386 -21.57 -24.25 13.40
CA HIS A 386 -20.44 -24.53 14.31
C HIS A 386 -19.40 -23.42 14.20
N GLY A 387 -19.02 -22.78 15.31
CA GLY A 387 -17.93 -21.80 15.24
C GLY A 387 -16.56 -22.48 15.10
N GLY A 388 -15.58 -21.71 14.64
CA GLY A 388 -14.22 -22.17 14.41
C GLY A 388 -13.44 -22.33 15.72
N THR A 389 -12.43 -23.20 15.68
CA THR A 389 -11.47 -23.38 16.77
C THR A 389 -10.43 -22.27 16.78
N GLY A 390 -9.94 -21.89 17.95
CA GLY A 390 -8.79 -21.00 18.06
C GLY A 390 -7.49 -21.72 17.71
N GLY A 391 -6.51 -21.00 17.17
CA GLY A 391 -5.18 -21.50 16.90
C GLY A 391 -4.32 -21.61 18.16
N LEU A 392 -3.27 -22.42 18.10
CA LEU A 392 -2.30 -22.56 19.19
C LEU A 392 -1.45 -21.30 19.34
N GLY A 393 -1.01 -20.99 20.56
CA GLY A 393 0.05 -20.02 20.78
C GLY A 393 1.41 -20.58 20.34
N GLY A 394 2.29 -19.70 19.87
CA GLY A 394 3.66 -20.05 19.52
C GLY A 394 4.56 -20.19 20.75
N LEU A 395 5.68 -20.88 20.59
CA LEU A 395 6.66 -21.12 21.65
C LEU A 395 7.53 -19.88 21.92
N GLY A 396 7.89 -19.67 23.19
CA GLY A 396 8.79 -18.61 23.65
C GLY A 396 10.29 -18.91 23.47
N GLY A 397 11.15 -18.03 24.00
CA GLY A 397 12.62 -18.16 23.96
C GLY A 397 13.21 -19.28 24.81
N LEU A 398 14.48 -19.63 24.53
CA LEU A 398 15.19 -20.77 25.11
C LEU A 398 15.53 -20.58 26.60
N LEU A 399 15.96 -19.37 27.00
CA LEU A 399 16.42 -19.09 28.36
C LEU A 399 15.41 -18.23 29.15
N PHE A 400 14.87 -17.19 28.50
CA PHE A 400 13.82 -16.33 29.04
C PHE A 400 12.71 -16.19 28.01
N GLY A 401 11.73 -17.09 28.07
CA GLY A 401 10.65 -17.20 27.10
C GLY A 401 9.27 -16.98 27.70
N LEU A 402 8.42 -16.22 26.99
CA LEU A 402 6.98 -16.20 27.21
C LEU A 402 6.32 -16.88 26.01
N GLY A 403 5.57 -17.94 26.25
CA GLY A 403 4.73 -18.53 25.20
C GLY A 403 3.60 -17.60 24.81
N GLY A 404 3.11 -17.78 23.57
CA GLY A 404 1.92 -17.11 23.09
C GLY A 404 0.67 -17.69 23.72
N HIS A 405 -0.35 -16.86 23.95
CA HIS A 405 -1.66 -17.37 24.33
C HIS A 405 -2.35 -18.01 23.12
N GLY A 406 -3.15 -19.06 23.36
CA GLY A 406 -3.99 -19.64 22.32
C GLY A 406 -5.15 -18.71 21.96
N GLY A 407 -5.63 -18.83 20.72
CA GLY A 407 -6.78 -18.09 20.23
C GLY A 407 -8.10 -18.59 20.84
N ASN A 408 -9.11 -17.73 20.86
CA ASN A 408 -10.44 -18.10 21.30
C ASN A 408 -11.14 -18.97 20.24
N GLY A 409 -11.90 -19.95 20.69
CA GLY A 409 -12.91 -20.62 19.85
C GLY A 409 -14.24 -19.89 20.01
N TYR A 410 -15.02 -19.79 18.93
CA TYR A 410 -16.36 -19.19 19.00
C TYR A 410 -17.44 -20.26 18.93
N GLY A 411 -18.58 -20.04 19.61
CA GLY A 411 -19.78 -20.86 19.50
C GLY A 411 -20.88 -20.19 18.68
N ALA A 412 -21.81 -20.98 18.14
CA ALA A 412 -23.00 -20.46 17.48
C ALA A 412 -24.13 -20.21 18.52
N PRO A 413 -24.93 -19.14 18.38
CA PRO A 413 -26.08 -18.93 19.26
C PRO A 413 -27.13 -20.02 19.06
N GLY A 414 -27.50 -20.73 20.13
CA GLY A 414 -28.66 -21.63 20.19
C GLY A 414 -28.43 -23.15 20.14
N LEU A 415 -27.20 -23.67 19.99
CA LEU A 415 -26.87 -25.11 20.10
C LEU A 415 -25.50 -25.38 20.75
N ALA A 416 -25.36 -26.55 21.38
CA ALA A 416 -24.34 -26.93 22.37
C ALA A 416 -22.92 -27.30 21.86
N PHE A 417 -22.58 -27.04 20.59
CA PHE A 417 -21.25 -27.35 20.05
C PHE A 417 -20.55 -26.07 19.60
N GLY A 418 -19.79 -25.48 20.52
CA GLY A 418 -18.90 -24.35 20.24
C GLY A 418 -17.52 -24.81 19.78
N GLY A 419 -16.80 -23.95 19.05
CA GLY A 419 -15.40 -24.15 18.74
C GLY A 419 -14.57 -24.18 20.04
N THR A 420 -13.61 -25.09 20.12
CA THR A 420 -12.67 -25.15 21.23
C THR A 420 -11.62 -24.04 21.10
N GLY A 421 -11.29 -23.37 22.21
CA GLY A 421 -10.14 -22.48 22.26
C GLY A 421 -8.84 -23.23 21.99
N GLY A 422 -7.86 -22.54 21.41
CA GLY A 422 -6.52 -23.04 21.24
C GLY A 422 -5.77 -23.11 22.57
N GLN A 423 -4.83 -24.05 22.69
CA GLN A 423 -3.92 -24.09 23.84
C GLN A 423 -2.82 -23.03 23.68
N GLY A 424 -2.37 -22.44 24.78
CA GLY A 424 -1.18 -21.59 24.79
C GLY A 424 0.10 -22.39 24.56
N GLY A 425 1.13 -21.73 24.04
CA GLY A 425 2.47 -22.27 23.77
C GLY A 425 3.44 -22.10 24.93
#